data_AF-A0A929WF83-F1
#
_entry.id   AF-A0A929WF83-F1
#
_cell.length_a   1.000
_cell.length_b   1.000
_cell.length_c   1.000
_cell.angle_alpha   90.00
_cell.angle_beta   90.00
_cell.angle_gamma   90.00
#
_symmetry.space_group_name_H-M   'P 1'
#
loop_
_entity.id
_entity.type
_entity.pdbx_description
1 polymer ?
#
loop_
_entity_poly.entity_id
_entity_poly.type
_entity_poly.pdbx_seq_one_letter_code
_entity_poly.pdbx_strand_id
1 'polypeptide(L)' 'MHISTLLRGCMVASLTAVSSFSFAQKVVTTEKTGQLETLISEAEREKTPSLRVVGPINGEDIQVIRTMCGRDYSGYE' A
#
# COMPACT_ATOMS: atom_id res chain seq x y z
N MET A 1 -29.73 -17.33 -53.52
CA MET A 1 -28.36 -16.83 -53.30
C MET A 1 -28.30 -15.39 -53.81
N HIS A 2 -28.18 -14.42 -52.91
CA HIS A 2 -27.44 -13.19 -53.22
C HIS A 2 -26.81 -12.67 -51.93
N ILE A 3 -25.50 -12.55 -52.01
CA ILE A 3 -24.55 -12.14 -50.99
C ILE A 3 -24.62 -10.61 -50.87
N SER A 4 -24.68 -10.09 -49.65
CA SER A 4 -24.23 -8.72 -49.29
C SER A 4 -24.22 -8.62 -47.75
N THR A 5 -23.05 -8.72 -47.11
CA THR A 5 -22.27 -7.57 -46.62
C THR A 5 -23.10 -6.72 -45.64
N LEU A 6 -22.85 -6.74 -44.33
CA LEU A 6 -21.65 -6.18 -43.73
C LEU A 6 -21.50 -6.66 -42.28
N LEU A 7 -20.36 -7.30 -42.04
CA LEU A 7 -19.53 -7.10 -40.86
C LEU A 7 -19.58 -5.63 -40.36
N ARG A 8 -19.46 -5.45 -39.04
CA ARG A 8 -19.22 -4.21 -38.25
C ARG A 8 -20.49 -3.62 -37.61
N GLY A 9 -20.59 -3.42 -36.30
CA GLY A 9 -19.56 -3.30 -35.28
C GLY A 9 -19.88 -4.16 -34.07
N CYS A 10 -18.97 -5.05 -33.75
CA CYS A 10 -18.80 -5.51 -32.39
C CYS A 10 -18.36 -4.28 -31.58
N MET A 11 -19.30 -3.53 -30.99
CA MET A 11 -18.95 -2.60 -29.92
C MET A 11 -18.56 -3.46 -28.72
N VAL A 12 -17.31 -3.90 -28.70
CA VAL A 12 -16.66 -4.38 -27.49
C VAL A 12 -16.38 -3.14 -26.66
N ALA A 13 -17.37 -2.69 -25.90
CA ALA A 13 -17.14 -1.77 -24.80
C ALA A 13 -16.44 -2.56 -23.70
N SER A 14 -15.11 -2.67 -23.79
CA SER A 14 -14.31 -3.20 -22.68
C SER A 14 -14.36 -2.18 -21.55
N LEU A 15 -15.32 -2.37 -20.64
CA LEU A 15 -15.39 -1.66 -19.39
C LEU A 15 -14.22 -2.15 -18.53
N THR A 16 -13.07 -1.50 -18.65
CA THR A 16 -11.99 -1.69 -17.70
C THR A 16 -12.43 -1.02 -16.40
N ALA A 17 -13.06 -1.81 -15.53
CA ALA A 17 -13.31 -1.42 -14.16
C ALA A 17 -11.94 -1.24 -13.49
N VAL A 18 -11.43 -0.01 -13.50
CA VAL A 18 -10.27 0.38 -12.69
C VAL A 18 -10.76 0.38 -11.24
N SER A 19 -10.68 -0.77 -10.59
CA SER A 19 -10.97 -0.88 -9.17
C SER A 19 -9.95 -0.03 -8.42
N SER A 20 -10.36 1.15 -7.98
CA SER A 20 -9.56 1.99 -7.09
C SER A 20 -9.51 1.29 -5.74
N PHE A 21 -8.44 0.53 -5.48
CA PHE A 21 -8.14 0.02 -4.15
C PHE A 21 -7.84 1.21 -3.24
N SER A 22 -8.86 1.66 -2.49
CA SER A 22 -8.66 2.63 -1.41
C SER A 22 -7.97 1.92 -0.25
N PHE A 23 -6.65 2.05 -0.16
CA PHE A 23 -5.91 1.56 1.00
C PHE A 23 -6.20 2.45 2.21
N ALA A 24 -6.69 1.87 3.30
CA ALA A 24 -6.83 2.59 4.56
C ALA A 24 -5.45 3.02 5.05
N GLN A 25 -5.23 4.33 5.23
CA GLN A 25 -4.01 4.86 5.85
C GLN A 25 -4.04 4.56 7.35
N LYS A 26 -3.03 3.86 7.87
CA LYS A 26 -2.85 3.69 9.31
C LYS A 26 -2.24 4.97 9.87
N VAL A 27 -2.87 5.56 10.88
CA VAL A 27 -2.33 6.69 11.63
C VAL A 27 -1.95 6.22 13.02
N VAL A 28 -0.74 6.54 13.45
CA VAL A 28 -0.19 6.18 14.77
C VAL A 28 0.38 7.43 15.43
N THR A 29 0.10 7.61 16.71
CA THR A 29 0.68 8.69 17.52
C THR A 29 1.69 8.12 18.50
N THR A 30 2.94 8.58 18.45
CA THR A 30 3.96 8.31 19.46
C THR A 30 3.92 9.40 20.53
N GLU A 31 4.00 9.01 21.80
CA GLU A 31 4.10 9.94 22.94
C GLU A 31 5.57 10.17 23.32
N LYS A 32 6.44 9.21 23.00
CA LYS A 32 7.90 9.25 23.22
C LYS A 32 8.63 8.51 22.09
N THR A 33 9.93 8.77 21.96
CA THR A 33 10.81 8.08 21.00
C THR A 33 10.94 6.58 21.30
N GLY A 34 11.11 5.75 20.27
CA GLY A 34 11.26 4.30 20.39
C GLY A 34 9.96 3.55 20.69
N GLN A 35 8.80 4.20 20.55
CA GLN A 35 7.51 3.61 20.87
C GLN A 35 6.85 2.91 19.67
N LEU A 36 7.26 3.22 18.44
CA LEU A 36 6.52 2.81 17.23
C LEU A 36 6.36 1.29 17.10
N GLU A 37 7.37 0.51 17.49
CA GLU A 37 7.32 -0.95 17.43
C GLU A 37 6.17 -1.55 18.25
N THR A 38 5.86 -0.93 19.40
CA THR A 38 4.79 -1.39 20.30
C THR A 38 3.40 -0.98 19.82
N LEU A 39 3.32 0.02 18.95
CA LEU A 39 2.07 0.59 18.44
C LEU A 39 1.59 -0.05 17.14
N ILE A 40 2.47 -0.81 16.47
CA ILE A 40 2.15 -1.51 15.22
C ILE A 40 2.55 -2.98 15.38
N SER A 41 1.55 -3.85 15.42
CA SER A 41 1.79 -5.30 15.49
C SER A 41 2.52 -5.80 14.23
N GLU A 42 3.24 -6.90 14.35
CA GLU A 42 3.97 -7.51 13.22
C GLU A 42 3.05 -7.79 12.02
N ALA A 43 1.85 -8.32 12.27
CA ALA A 43 0.86 -8.57 11.22
C ALA A 43 0.35 -7.29 10.53
N GLU A 44 0.29 -6.16 11.26
CA GLU A 44 -0.05 -4.87 10.67
C GLU A 44 1.11 -4.29 9.86
N ARG A 45 2.37 -4.50 10.30
CA ARG A 45 3.56 -4.04 9.58
C ARG A 45 3.60 -4.58 8.15
N GLU A 46 3.30 -5.86 7.98
CA GLU A 46 3.27 -6.53 6.66
C GLU A 46 2.12 -6.05 5.75
N LYS A 47 1.02 -5.56 6.32
CA LYS A 47 -0.23 -5.25 5.61
C LYS A 47 -0.53 -3.77 5.47
N THR A 48 0.35 -2.89 5.97
CA THR A 48 0.14 -1.44 5.99
C THR A 48 0.98 -0.77 4.89
N PRO A 49 0.42 -0.55 3.68
CA PRO A 49 1.13 0.13 2.59
C PRO A 49 1.22 1.65 2.78
N SER A 50 0.43 2.23 3.70
CA SER A 50 0.41 3.66 3.99
C SER A 50 0.36 3.89 5.49
N LEU A 51 1.43 4.43 6.04
CA LEU A 51 1.60 4.76 7.45
C LEU A 51 1.81 6.26 7.62
N ARG A 52 1.09 6.87 8.56
CA ARG A 52 1.32 8.22 9.06
C ARG A 52 1.67 8.15 10.54
N VAL A 53 2.89 8.55 10.89
CA VAL A 53 3.35 8.66 12.28
C VAL A 53 3.29 10.12 12.72
N VAL A 54 2.73 10.38 13.90
CA VAL A 54 2.62 11.71 14.51
C VAL A 54 3.28 11.67 15.87
N GLY A 55 4.12 12.66 16.20
CA GLY A 55 4.82 12.72 17.48
C GLY A 55 6.34 12.55 17.35
N PRO A 56 7.07 12.49 18.49
CA PRO A 56 8.52 12.32 18.48
C PRO A 56 8.91 10.92 17.99
N ILE A 57 9.95 10.85 17.16
CA ILE A 57 10.55 9.62 16.65
C ILE A 57 12.07 9.67 16.76
N ASN A 58 12.73 8.52 16.83
CA ASN A 58 14.19 8.39 16.77
C ASN A 58 14.64 7.31 15.76
N GLY A 59 15.92 6.92 15.82
CA GLY A 59 16.49 5.89 14.95
C GLY A 59 15.85 4.51 15.09
N GLU A 60 15.35 4.13 16.28
CA GLU A 60 14.67 2.86 16.51
C GLU A 60 13.33 2.83 15.76
N ASP A 61 12.56 3.92 15.82
CA ASP A 61 11.30 4.04 15.07
C ASP A 61 11.54 4.02 13.56
N ILE A 62 12.60 4.68 13.08
CA ILE A 62 13.00 4.65 11.66
C ILE A 62 13.38 3.23 11.23
N GLN A 63 14.03 2.44 12.09
CA GLN A 63 14.34 1.04 11.80
C GLN A 63 13.07 0.22 11.59
N VAL A 64 12.02 0.41 12.42
CA VAL A 64 10.72 -0.25 12.21
C VAL A 64 10.13 0.10 10.85
N ILE A 65 10.16 1.38 10.46
CA ILE A 65 9.66 1.84 9.14
C ILE A 65 10.47 1.21 8.00
N ARG A 66 11.79 1.12 8.13
CA ARG A 66 12.65 0.46 7.14
C ARG A 66 12.28 -1.01 6.96
N THR A 67 12.07 -1.73 8.07
CA THR A 67 11.63 -3.13 8.03
C THR A 67 10.27 -3.26 7.33
N MET A 68 9.32 -2.34 7.58
CA MET A 68 8.04 -2.29 6.86
C MET A 68 8.19 -2.05 5.36
N CYS A 69 9.28 -1.40 4.93
CA CYS A 69 9.64 -1.22 3.53
C CYS A 69 10.46 -2.39 2.94
N GLY A 70 10.62 -3.49 3.67
CA GLY A 70 11.41 -4.64 3.24
C GLY A 70 12.92 -4.37 3.25
N ARG A 71 13.40 -3.55 4.20
CA ARG A 71 14.83 -3.25 4.37
C ARG A 71 15.28 -3.50 5.80
N ASP A 72 16.38 -4.23 5.96
CA ASP A 72 17.00 -4.44 7.26
C ASP A 72 17.76 -3.18 7.77
N TYR A 73 18.43 -3.31 8.91
CA TYR A 73 19.25 -2.25 9.51
C TYR A 73 20.39 -1.76 8.58
N SER A 74 20.95 -2.66 7.77
CA SER A 74 22.06 -2.38 6.84
C SER A 74 21.59 -1.88 5.48
N GLY A 75 20.30 -2.04 5.17
CA GLY A 75 19.68 -1.63 3.90
C GLY A 75 19.55 -2.76 2.89
N TYR A 76 19.79 -4.01 3.30
CA TYR A 76 19.53 -5.18 2.49
C TYR A 76 18.05 -5.52 2.46
N GLU A 77 17.62 -6.14 1.36
CA GLU A 77 16.30 -6.77 1.21
C GLU A 77 16.23 -8.08 2.01
#